data_AF-A0A094YL00-F1
#
_entry.id   AF-A0A094YL00-F1
#
_cell.length_a   1.000
_cell.length_b   1.000
_cell.length_c   1.000
_cell.angle_alpha   90.00
_cell.angle_beta   90.00
_cell.angle_gamma   90.00
#
_symmetry.space_group_name_H-M   'P 1'
#
loop_
_entity.id
_entity.type
_entity.pdbx_description
1 polymer ?
#
loop_
_entity_poly.entity_id
_entity_poly.type
_entity_poly.pdbx_seq_one_letter_code
_entity_poly.pdbx_strand_id
1 'polypeptide(L)'
;MHPSSRDAASSVSPEEIARFGALADKWWDPSGPMRPLHAMNELRISWACRHFPLRGRASRRVRVLDIGCGAGLASEALARAGHDVLGLDASPNGIAAARTHLENHPLPDGSGPLTYRVGSAEELVAENARFDAVVALEIIEHVTDPKRFMHMLADLAEPGGIVIVSTMNRTLKSLAIGKIGAEYLLRLLPVGTHEWRKFITPAELGRYGRSAGLSIQAIAGMVPSLTGWKESRNLDVNYIAAFRKS
;
A
#
# COMPACT_ATOMS: atom_id res chain seq x y z
N MET A 1 39.14 3.98 13.73
CA MET A 1 38.21 3.18 12.90
C MET A 1 36.80 3.62 13.29
N HIS A 2 36.24 4.62 12.61
CA HIS A 2 34.89 5.11 12.88
C HIS A 2 33.90 4.24 12.08
N PRO A 3 32.84 3.69 12.69
CA PRO A 3 31.73 3.18 11.92
C PRO A 3 30.94 4.38 11.37
N SER A 4 30.91 4.52 10.05
CA SER A 4 30.00 5.45 9.39
C SER A 4 28.59 4.89 9.51
N SER A 5 27.82 5.38 10.50
CA SER A 5 26.37 5.26 10.51
C SER A 5 25.83 6.00 9.29
N ARG A 6 25.59 5.27 8.19
CA ARG A 6 24.57 5.73 7.25
C ARG A 6 23.27 5.57 8.01
N ASP A 7 22.76 6.66 8.57
CA ASP A 7 21.36 6.73 8.95
C ASP A 7 20.58 6.20 7.74
N ALA A 8 19.87 5.09 7.93
CA ALA A 8 19.03 4.50 6.92
C ALA A 8 17.86 5.46 6.72
N ALA A 9 18.09 6.52 5.94
CA ALA A 9 17.09 7.52 5.64
C ALA A 9 15.91 6.81 4.98
N SER A 10 14.74 6.96 5.58
CA SER A 10 13.46 6.44 5.07
C SER A 10 13.31 6.80 3.59
N SER A 11 12.85 5.86 2.78
CA SER A 11 12.50 6.09 1.39
C SER A 11 11.36 7.10 1.21
N VAL A 12 10.58 7.39 2.25
CA VAL A 12 9.51 8.40 2.26
C VAL A 12 9.99 9.68 2.96
N SER A 13 9.68 10.85 2.39
CA SER A 13 10.13 12.13 2.96
C SER A 13 9.41 12.48 4.27
N PRO A 14 10.07 13.18 5.21
CA PRO A 14 9.46 13.61 6.46
C PRO A 14 8.19 14.46 6.27
N GLU A 15 8.14 15.28 5.21
CA GLU A 15 6.98 16.12 4.89
C GLU A 15 5.74 15.30 4.52
N GLU A 16 5.92 14.22 3.74
CA GLU A 16 4.81 13.32 3.42
C GLU A 16 4.33 12.57 4.68
N ILE A 17 5.26 12.08 5.50
CA ILE A 17 4.93 11.42 6.78
C ILE A 17 4.10 12.35 7.69
N ALA A 18 4.54 13.59 7.85
CA ALA A 18 3.85 14.59 8.66
C ALA A 18 2.47 14.94 8.10
N ARG A 19 2.35 15.09 6.77
CA ARG A 19 1.08 15.39 6.09
C ARG A 19 0.04 14.31 6.35
N PHE A 20 0.39 13.03 6.15
CA PHE A 20 -0.55 11.93 6.40
C PHE A 20 -0.81 11.72 7.89
N GLY A 21 0.20 11.92 8.74
CA GLY A 21 0.03 11.88 10.19
C GLY A 21 -0.97 12.91 10.74
N ALA A 22 -1.12 14.07 10.09
CA ALA A 22 -2.10 15.09 10.46
C ALA A 22 -3.56 14.71 10.12
N LEU A 23 -3.76 13.69 9.27
CA LEU A 23 -5.07 13.19 8.87
C LEU A 23 -5.53 11.97 9.68
N ALA A 24 -4.70 11.47 10.60
CA ALA A 24 -4.92 10.19 11.29
C ALA A 24 -6.29 10.11 11.99
N ASP A 25 -6.72 11.18 12.68
CA ASP A 25 -7.99 11.21 13.42
C ASP A 25 -9.23 11.16 12.51
N LYS A 26 -9.09 11.54 11.23
CA LYS A 26 -10.16 11.54 10.24
C LYS A 26 -10.09 10.34 9.29
N TRP A 27 -9.11 9.46 9.47
CA TRP A 27 -8.81 8.41 8.50
C TRP A 27 -9.94 7.39 8.36
N TRP A 28 -10.65 7.12 9.47
CA TRP A 28 -11.76 6.18 9.53
C TRP A 28 -13.14 6.82 9.33
N ASP A 29 -13.23 8.12 9.06
CA ASP A 29 -14.48 8.76 8.64
C ASP A 29 -14.77 8.41 7.16
N PRO A 30 -15.81 7.62 6.84
CA PRO A 30 -16.12 7.23 5.47
C PRO A 30 -16.58 8.41 4.61
N SER A 31 -16.98 9.54 5.22
CA SER A 31 -17.30 10.79 4.53
C SER A 31 -16.12 11.78 4.50
N GLY A 32 -15.02 11.43 5.15
CA GLY A 32 -13.84 12.28 5.32
C GLY A 32 -12.89 12.30 4.11
N PRO A 33 -11.68 12.87 4.29
CA PRO A 33 -10.69 13.01 3.22
C PRO A 33 -10.29 11.69 2.55
N MET A 34 -10.33 10.59 3.30
CA MET A 34 -9.94 9.25 2.83
C MET A 34 -11.09 8.46 2.20
N ARG A 35 -12.27 9.08 1.98
CA ARG A 35 -13.43 8.44 1.34
C ARG A 35 -13.10 7.64 0.07
N PRO A 36 -12.24 8.11 -0.85
CA PRO A 36 -11.86 7.30 -2.01
C PRO A 36 -11.19 5.97 -1.65
N LEU A 37 -10.34 5.95 -0.62
CA LEU A 37 -9.67 4.72 -0.17
C LEU A 37 -10.68 3.75 0.44
N HIS A 38 -11.61 4.24 1.28
CA HIS A 38 -12.72 3.44 1.81
C HIS A 38 -13.53 2.78 0.69
N ALA A 39 -13.90 3.56 -0.33
CA ALA A 39 -14.70 3.04 -1.44
C ALA A 39 -13.97 1.98 -2.28
N MET A 40 -12.65 2.08 -2.43
CA MET A 40 -11.84 1.12 -3.21
C MET A 40 -11.38 -0.10 -2.41
N ASN A 41 -11.40 -0.03 -1.07
CA ASN A 41 -10.71 -1.00 -0.21
C ASN A 41 -11.20 -2.44 -0.44
N GLU A 42 -12.52 -2.65 -0.46
CA GLU A 42 -13.09 -3.98 -0.66
C GLU A 42 -12.62 -4.64 -1.97
N LEU A 43 -12.59 -3.87 -3.08
CA LEU A 43 -12.09 -4.35 -4.35
C LEU A 43 -10.59 -4.67 -4.27
N ARG A 44 -9.78 -3.77 -3.72
CA ARG A 44 -8.31 -3.95 -3.62
C ARG A 44 -7.94 -5.19 -2.82
N ILE A 45 -8.57 -5.36 -1.66
CA ILE A 45 -8.27 -6.48 -0.76
C ILE A 45 -8.77 -7.79 -1.36
N SER A 46 -10.01 -7.84 -1.86
CA SER A 46 -10.51 -9.05 -2.52
C SER A 46 -9.67 -9.42 -3.75
N TRP A 47 -9.16 -8.44 -4.50
CA TRP A 47 -8.25 -8.67 -5.62
C TRP A 47 -6.91 -9.22 -5.15
N ALA A 48 -6.29 -8.59 -4.15
CA ALA A 48 -5.02 -9.03 -3.58
C ALA A 48 -5.09 -10.47 -3.04
N CYS A 49 -6.12 -10.79 -2.24
CA CYS A 49 -6.31 -12.13 -1.66
C CYS A 49 -6.44 -13.23 -2.73
N ARG A 50 -7.02 -12.94 -3.91
CA ARG A 50 -7.09 -13.92 -5.02
C ARG A 50 -5.72 -14.28 -5.58
N HIS A 51 -4.72 -13.41 -5.41
CA HIS A 51 -3.37 -13.60 -5.93
C HIS A 51 -2.39 -14.14 -4.89
N PHE A 52 -2.76 -14.21 -3.62
CA PHE A 52 -1.86 -14.70 -2.57
C PHE A 52 -1.45 -16.17 -2.78
N PRO A 53 -0.23 -16.55 -2.36
CA PRO A 53 0.30 -17.88 -2.62
C PRO A 53 -0.34 -18.91 -1.69
N LEU A 54 -1.37 -19.62 -2.16
CA LEU A 54 -2.06 -20.68 -1.40
C LEU A 54 -1.39 -22.06 -1.50
N ARG A 55 -0.29 -22.21 -2.25
CA ARG A 55 0.25 -23.51 -2.65
C ARG A 55 0.74 -24.35 -1.45
N GLY A 56 0.18 -25.55 -1.31
CA GLY A 56 0.66 -26.58 -0.38
C GLY A 56 0.38 -26.33 1.10
N ARG A 57 -0.38 -25.28 1.44
CA ARG A 57 -0.67 -24.95 2.83
C ARG A 57 -1.92 -25.66 3.33
N ALA A 58 -1.81 -26.31 4.48
CA ALA A 58 -2.95 -26.83 5.21
C ALA A 58 -3.91 -25.71 5.68
N SER A 59 -3.37 -24.49 5.86
CA SER A 59 -4.13 -23.29 6.21
C SER A 59 -4.16 -22.30 5.06
N ARG A 60 -5.31 -21.65 4.82
CA ARG A 60 -5.42 -20.52 3.87
C ARG A 60 -4.80 -19.22 4.42
N ARG A 61 -4.21 -19.24 5.62
CA ARG A 61 -3.53 -18.10 6.23
C ARG A 61 -2.20 -17.82 5.53
N VAL A 62 -1.98 -16.55 5.23
CA VAL A 62 -0.81 -16.00 4.53
C VAL A 62 -0.22 -14.97 5.46
N ARG A 63 1.11 -14.94 5.62
CA ARG A 63 1.81 -13.86 6.32
C ARG A 63 1.95 -12.69 5.36
N VAL A 64 1.25 -11.61 5.67
CA VAL A 64 1.14 -10.42 4.83
C VAL A 64 1.80 -9.25 5.54
N LEU A 65 2.69 -8.56 4.84
CA LEU A 65 3.16 -7.24 5.23
C LEU A 65 2.37 -6.18 4.45
N ASP A 66 1.71 -5.25 5.14
CA ASP A 66 1.09 -4.06 4.56
C ASP A 66 2.00 -2.85 4.83
N ILE A 67 2.71 -2.37 3.80
CA ILE A 67 3.68 -1.26 3.89
C ILE A 67 3.00 0.06 3.57
N GLY A 68 3.17 1.03 4.47
CA GLY A 68 2.45 2.30 4.43
C GLY A 68 1.00 2.12 4.83
N CYS A 69 0.75 1.32 5.88
CA CYS A 69 -0.62 0.93 6.24
C CYS A 69 -1.48 2.10 6.76
N GLY A 70 -0.89 3.26 7.06
CA GLY A 70 -1.56 4.42 7.63
C GLY A 70 -2.33 4.05 8.89
N ALA A 71 -3.61 4.44 8.95
CA ALA A 71 -4.50 4.07 10.06
C ALA A 71 -5.11 2.65 9.93
N GLY A 72 -4.58 1.78 9.06
CA GLY A 72 -4.88 0.35 9.11
C GLY A 72 -6.07 -0.13 8.27
N LEU A 73 -6.59 0.68 7.35
CA LEU A 73 -7.77 0.33 6.55
C LEU A 73 -7.59 -0.97 5.73
N ALA A 74 -6.43 -1.13 5.09
CA ALA A 74 -6.09 -2.33 4.33
C ALA A 74 -5.68 -3.48 5.27
N SER A 75 -4.82 -3.21 6.26
CA SER A 75 -4.42 -4.16 7.31
C SER A 75 -5.59 -4.87 7.98
N GLU A 76 -6.60 -4.14 8.46
CA GLU A 76 -7.77 -4.73 9.09
C GLU A 76 -8.57 -5.60 8.13
N ALA A 77 -8.75 -5.16 6.89
CA ALA A 77 -9.47 -5.94 5.89
C ALA A 77 -8.72 -7.24 5.50
N LEU A 78 -7.39 -7.20 5.42
CA LEU A 78 -6.56 -8.39 5.21
C LEU A 78 -6.65 -9.36 6.41
N ALA A 79 -6.68 -8.83 7.64
CA ALA A 79 -6.84 -9.64 8.83
C ALA A 79 -8.25 -10.25 8.91
N ARG A 80 -9.31 -9.50 8.57
CA ARG A 80 -10.69 -10.01 8.44
C ARG A 80 -10.80 -11.12 7.40
N ALA A 81 -9.99 -11.07 6.35
CA ALA A 81 -9.88 -12.14 5.36
C ALA A 81 -9.14 -13.41 5.87
N GLY A 82 -8.70 -13.41 7.13
CA GLY A 82 -8.09 -14.56 7.79
C GLY A 82 -6.57 -14.65 7.58
N HIS A 83 -5.90 -13.56 7.22
CA HIS A 83 -4.44 -13.52 7.03
C HIS A 83 -3.71 -13.06 8.30
N ASP A 84 -2.44 -13.43 8.44
CA ASP A 84 -1.55 -12.95 9.51
C ASP A 84 -0.87 -11.68 9.02
N VAL A 85 -1.22 -10.53 9.61
CA VAL A 85 -0.92 -9.22 9.05
C VAL A 85 0.01 -8.43 9.97
N LEU A 86 1.11 -7.94 9.40
CA LEU A 86 1.89 -6.85 9.96
C LEU A 86 1.59 -5.57 9.17
N GLY A 87 0.95 -4.60 9.81
CA GLY A 87 0.86 -3.23 9.29
C GLY A 87 2.10 -2.42 9.68
N LEU A 88 2.81 -1.90 8.70
CA LEU A 88 4.01 -1.09 8.87
C LEU A 88 3.77 0.33 8.33
N ASP A 89 4.05 1.34 9.13
CA ASP A 89 4.02 2.73 8.66
C ASP A 89 5.10 3.57 9.36
N ALA A 90 5.66 4.54 8.65
CA ALA A 90 6.67 5.45 9.19
C ALA A 90 6.05 6.52 10.10
N SER A 91 4.74 6.74 10.05
CA SER A 91 4.00 7.72 10.85
C SER A 91 3.56 7.13 12.20
N PRO A 92 4.11 7.63 13.33
CA PRO A 92 3.63 7.23 14.66
C PRO A 92 2.15 7.54 14.88
N ASN A 93 1.67 8.67 14.34
CA ASN A 93 0.27 9.08 14.46
C ASN A 93 -0.66 8.14 13.67
N GLY A 94 -0.25 7.71 12.47
CA GLY A 94 -1.01 6.75 11.68
C GLY A 94 -1.16 5.42 12.42
N ILE A 95 -0.06 4.88 12.96
CA ILE A 95 -0.07 3.64 13.74
C ILE A 95 -0.87 3.79 15.04
N ALA A 96 -0.79 4.92 15.73
CA ALA A 96 -1.59 5.19 16.91
C ALA A 96 -3.09 5.15 16.58
N ALA A 97 -3.52 5.85 15.53
CA ALA A 97 -4.91 5.83 15.07
C ALA A 97 -5.36 4.43 14.62
N ALA A 98 -4.49 3.65 13.98
CA ALA A 98 -4.78 2.26 13.61
C ALA A 98 -5.04 1.37 14.84
N ARG A 99 -4.20 1.50 15.86
CA ARG A 99 -4.35 0.77 17.13
C ARG A 99 -5.63 1.18 17.86
N THR A 100 -5.88 2.49 17.99
CA THR A 100 -7.10 3.00 18.62
C THR A 100 -8.36 2.55 17.88
N HIS A 101 -8.34 2.53 16.53
CA HIS A 101 -9.48 2.03 15.77
C HIS A 101 -9.72 0.53 16.02
N LEU A 102 -8.65 -0.29 15.97
CA LEU A 102 -8.72 -1.73 16.24
C LEU A 102 -9.19 -2.05 17.66
N GLU A 103 -8.77 -1.27 18.67
CA GLU A 103 -9.23 -1.40 20.06
C GLU A 103 -10.72 -1.09 20.20
N ASN A 104 -11.20 -0.04 19.53
CA ASN A 104 -12.61 0.36 19.54
C ASN A 104 -13.51 -0.53 18.66
N HIS A 105 -12.93 -1.15 17.63
CA HIS A 105 -13.63 -2.02 16.68
C HIS A 105 -12.87 -3.34 16.50
N PRO A 106 -12.93 -4.24 17.51
CA PRO A 106 -12.23 -5.51 17.45
C PRO A 106 -12.61 -6.32 16.21
N LEU A 107 -11.62 -7.04 15.68
CA LEU A 107 -11.84 -7.93 14.54
C LEU A 107 -12.81 -9.07 14.92
N PRO A 108 -13.71 -9.49 14.01
CA PRO A 108 -14.64 -10.58 14.26
C PRO A 108 -13.92 -11.92 14.40
N ASP A 109 -14.58 -12.89 15.04
CA ASP A 109 -14.09 -14.26 15.14
C ASP A 109 -13.75 -14.85 13.76
N GLY A 110 -12.67 -15.63 13.71
CA GLY A 110 -12.14 -16.19 12.45
C GLY A 110 -11.21 -15.27 11.68
N SER A 111 -11.08 -13.99 12.09
CA SER A 111 -10.02 -13.10 11.59
C SER A 111 -8.63 -13.65 11.94
N GLY A 112 -7.62 -13.16 11.24
CA GLY A 112 -6.23 -13.43 11.57
C GLY A 112 -5.59 -12.43 12.52
N PRO A 113 -4.39 -12.77 13.00
CA PRO A 113 -3.64 -11.88 13.86
C PRO A 113 -3.27 -10.62 13.08
N LEU A 114 -3.34 -9.48 13.76
CA LEU A 114 -2.99 -8.18 13.23
C LEU A 114 -2.12 -7.45 14.24
N THR A 115 -0.93 -7.06 13.83
CA THR A 115 -0.02 -6.23 14.62
C THR A 115 0.36 -5.00 13.81
N TYR A 116 0.52 -3.86 14.50
CA TYR A 116 1.01 -2.62 13.90
C TYR A 116 2.40 -2.27 14.43
N ARG A 117 3.29 -1.81 13.54
CA ARG A 117 4.64 -1.36 13.87
C ARG A 117 4.92 0.00 13.23
N VAL A 118 5.43 0.92 14.04
CA VAL A 118 6.09 2.13 13.53
C VAL A 118 7.47 1.72 13.04
N GLY A 119 7.81 2.03 11.80
CA GLY A 119 9.12 1.72 11.24
C GLY A 119 9.17 1.87 9.72
N SER A 120 10.31 1.51 9.15
CA SER A 120 10.60 1.62 7.73
C SER A 120 10.78 0.25 7.05
N ALA A 121 10.59 0.20 5.73
CA ALA A 121 10.86 -1.03 4.97
C ALA A 121 12.35 -1.41 5.06
N GLU A 122 13.22 -0.40 5.12
CA GLU A 122 14.66 -0.52 5.29
C GLU A 122 15.04 -1.27 6.57
N GLU A 123 14.36 -0.97 7.68
CA GLU A 123 14.56 -1.69 8.95
C GLU A 123 14.18 -3.17 8.82
N LEU A 124 13.01 -3.48 8.24
CA LEU A 124 12.60 -4.87 8.05
C LEU A 124 13.54 -5.64 7.12
N VAL A 125 14.09 -4.99 6.10
CA VAL A 125 15.12 -5.58 5.24
C VAL A 125 16.39 -5.87 6.03
N ALA A 126 16.84 -4.93 6.87
CA ALA A 126 18.02 -5.12 7.73
C ALA A 126 17.82 -6.24 8.77
N GLU A 127 16.59 -6.44 9.23
CA GLU A 127 16.19 -7.54 10.12
C GLU A 127 16.09 -8.90 9.40
N ASN A 128 16.29 -8.93 8.07
CA ASN A 128 16.06 -10.11 7.24
C ASN A 128 14.63 -10.66 7.35
N ALA A 129 13.65 -9.80 7.61
CA ALA A 129 12.24 -10.18 7.65
C ALA A 129 11.77 -10.62 6.25
N ARG A 130 10.87 -11.60 6.20
CA ARG A 130 10.29 -12.13 4.97
C ARG A 130 8.81 -12.43 5.15
N PHE A 131 8.03 -12.28 4.08
CA PHE A 131 6.58 -12.46 4.08
C PHE A 131 6.12 -13.22 2.84
N ASP A 132 5.04 -13.96 2.98
CA ASP A 132 4.44 -14.71 1.88
C ASP A 132 3.82 -13.76 0.84
N ALA A 133 3.27 -12.65 1.33
CA ALA A 133 2.83 -11.54 0.51
C ALA A 133 3.27 -10.20 1.10
N VAL A 134 3.67 -9.29 0.23
CA VAL A 134 3.96 -7.88 0.56
C VAL A 134 2.98 -7.02 -0.22
N VAL A 135 2.24 -6.17 0.48
CA VAL A 135 1.21 -5.29 -0.05
C VAL A 135 1.65 -3.84 0.16
N ALA A 136 1.59 -3.05 -0.91
CA ALA A 136 1.98 -1.65 -0.92
C ALA A 136 0.96 -0.85 -1.74
N LEU A 137 -0.03 -0.26 -1.08
CA LEU A 137 -1.15 0.41 -1.74
C LEU A 137 -1.00 1.93 -1.67
N GLU A 138 -0.94 2.60 -2.83
CA GLU A 138 -0.87 4.07 -2.95
C GLU A 138 0.33 4.69 -2.20
N ILE A 139 1.46 3.99 -2.16
CA ILE A 139 2.69 4.44 -1.49
C ILE A 139 3.82 4.77 -2.45
N ILE A 140 3.90 4.09 -3.59
CA ILE A 140 5.08 4.12 -4.46
C ILE A 140 5.28 5.50 -5.14
N GLU A 141 4.23 6.30 -5.24
CA GLU A 141 4.29 7.70 -5.67
C GLU A 141 4.87 8.65 -4.61
N HIS A 142 4.96 8.23 -3.34
CA HIS A 142 5.47 9.03 -2.23
C HIS A 142 6.92 8.68 -1.86
N VAL A 143 7.48 7.62 -2.44
CA VAL A 143 8.89 7.27 -2.21
C VAL A 143 9.82 8.08 -3.11
N THR A 144 11.03 8.33 -2.61
CA THR A 144 12.08 9.07 -3.30
C THR A 144 12.72 8.30 -4.46
N ASP A 145 12.78 6.97 -4.38
CA ASP A 145 13.28 6.09 -5.43
C ASP A 145 12.36 4.86 -5.60
N PRO A 146 11.39 4.92 -6.54
CA PRO A 146 10.48 3.82 -6.82
C PRO A 146 11.16 2.53 -7.24
N LYS A 147 12.32 2.61 -7.93
CA LYS A 147 13.05 1.42 -8.36
C LYS A 147 13.63 0.72 -7.14
N ARG A 148 14.33 1.45 -6.27
CA ARG A 148 14.88 0.90 -5.01
C ARG A 148 13.77 0.39 -4.10
N PHE A 149 12.63 1.05 -4.04
CA PHE A 149 11.47 0.56 -3.30
C PHE A 149 11.00 -0.81 -3.80
N MET A 150 10.87 -1.01 -5.11
CA MET A 150 10.53 -2.34 -5.67
C MET A 150 11.57 -3.42 -5.33
N HIS A 151 12.86 -3.07 -5.23
CA HIS A 151 13.88 -3.99 -4.71
C HIS A 151 13.63 -4.37 -3.25
N MET A 152 13.31 -3.40 -2.38
CA MET A 152 12.98 -3.69 -0.99
C MET A 152 11.72 -4.55 -0.84
N LEU A 153 10.68 -4.29 -1.64
CA LEU A 153 9.49 -5.15 -1.67
C LEU A 153 9.85 -6.59 -2.06
N ALA A 154 10.74 -6.76 -3.04
CA ALA A 154 11.24 -8.06 -3.43
C ALA A 154 12.06 -8.70 -2.31
N ASP A 155 12.95 -7.96 -1.65
CA ASP A 155 13.75 -8.47 -0.53
C ASP A 155 12.88 -8.93 0.64
N LEU A 156 11.77 -8.24 0.92
CA LEU A 156 10.81 -8.60 1.97
C LEU A 156 9.86 -9.74 1.59
N ALA A 157 9.77 -10.11 0.31
CA ALA A 157 8.97 -11.26 -0.12
C ALA A 157 9.77 -12.57 -0.03
N GLU A 158 9.12 -13.66 0.37
CA GLU A 158 9.67 -15.01 0.27
C GLU A 158 9.89 -15.42 -1.20
N PRO A 159 10.85 -16.31 -1.51
CA PRO A 159 10.93 -16.93 -2.84
C PRO A 159 9.59 -17.55 -3.26
N GLY A 160 9.11 -17.21 -4.45
CA GLY A 160 7.77 -17.61 -4.91
C GLY A 160 6.60 -16.84 -4.29
N GLY A 161 6.87 -15.93 -3.34
CA GLY A 161 5.91 -15.02 -2.71
C GLY A 161 5.40 -13.94 -3.64
N ILE A 162 4.40 -13.19 -3.17
CA ILE A 162 3.63 -12.25 -3.98
C ILE A 162 3.85 -10.82 -3.51
N VAL A 163 4.07 -9.90 -4.45
CA VAL A 163 4.13 -8.46 -4.18
C VAL A 163 2.94 -7.80 -4.87
N ILE A 164 2.10 -7.10 -4.10
CA ILE A 164 0.96 -6.33 -4.60
C ILE A 164 1.29 -4.85 -4.52
N VAL A 165 1.16 -4.15 -5.64
CA VAL A 165 1.34 -2.69 -5.70
C VAL A 165 0.13 -2.05 -6.36
N SER A 166 -0.41 -0.98 -5.77
CA SER A 166 -1.38 -0.10 -6.45
C SER A 166 -0.93 1.34 -6.42
N THR A 167 -1.28 2.09 -7.46
CA THR A 167 -0.91 3.50 -7.62
C THR A 167 -1.77 4.17 -8.69
N MET A 168 -1.73 5.50 -8.71
CA MET A 168 -2.27 6.31 -9.80
C MET A 168 -1.41 6.22 -11.06
N ASN A 169 -2.04 6.05 -12.22
CA ASN A 169 -1.34 6.02 -13.50
C ASN A 169 -1.00 7.44 -13.96
N ARG A 170 0.16 7.66 -14.57
CA ARG A 170 0.52 8.96 -15.16
C ARG A 170 -0.07 9.10 -16.56
N THR A 171 -1.29 9.61 -16.65
CA THR A 171 -1.97 9.95 -17.91
C THR A 171 -2.56 11.36 -17.85
N LEU A 172 -3.01 11.89 -18.99
CA LEU A 172 -3.76 13.15 -19.03
C LEU A 172 -5.12 13.03 -18.30
N LYS A 173 -5.70 11.83 -18.25
CA LYS A 173 -6.98 11.56 -17.59
C LYS A 173 -6.84 11.55 -16.07
N SER A 174 -5.77 10.94 -15.54
CA SER A 174 -5.46 11.02 -14.11
C SER A 174 -5.01 12.41 -13.68
N LEU A 175 -4.36 13.18 -14.57
CA LEU A 175 -4.09 14.60 -14.33
C LEU A 175 -5.40 15.39 -14.20
N ALA A 176 -6.38 15.15 -15.07
CA ALA A 176 -7.68 15.85 -15.03
C ALA A 176 -8.50 15.47 -13.78
N ILE A 177 -8.59 14.17 -13.47
CA ILE A 177 -9.26 13.68 -12.26
C ILE A 177 -8.51 14.14 -11.01
N GLY A 178 -7.19 14.12 -11.03
CA GLY A 178 -6.33 14.64 -9.96
C GLY A 178 -6.48 16.14 -9.77
N LYS A 179 -6.68 16.93 -10.83
CA LYS A 179 -6.96 18.38 -10.74
C LYS A 179 -8.35 18.68 -10.18
N ILE A 180 -9.39 17.96 -10.62
CA ILE A 180 -10.77 18.11 -10.12
C ILE A 180 -10.86 17.62 -8.67
N GLY A 181 -10.24 16.48 -8.38
CA GLY A 181 -10.08 15.95 -7.03
C GLY A 181 -9.26 16.88 -6.14
N ALA A 182 -8.17 17.45 -6.67
CA ALA A 182 -7.39 18.49 -6.00
C ALA A 182 -8.23 19.75 -5.79
N GLU A 183 -9.05 20.27 -6.70
CA GLU A 183 -9.91 21.43 -6.39
C GLU A 183 -10.89 21.16 -5.23
N TYR A 184 -11.40 19.93 -5.12
CA TYR A 184 -12.25 19.50 -4.00
C TYR A 184 -11.45 19.31 -2.70
N LEU A 185 -10.24 18.74 -2.80
CA LEU A 185 -9.31 18.53 -1.68
C LEU A 185 -8.52 19.78 -1.29
N LEU A 186 -8.32 20.77 -2.15
CA LEU A 186 -7.58 22.01 -1.91
C LEU A 186 -8.36 22.98 -1.02
N ARG A 187 -9.66 22.71 -0.84
CA ARG A 187 -10.46 23.27 0.25
C ARG A 187 -10.21 22.57 1.60
N LEU A 188 -9.50 21.43 1.62
CA LEU A 188 -9.25 20.56 2.78
C LEU A 188 -7.76 20.29 3.07
N LEU A 189 -6.84 20.43 2.11
CA LEU A 189 -5.39 20.16 2.16
C LEU A 189 -4.61 21.20 1.32
N PRO A 190 -3.32 21.47 1.60
CA PRO A 190 -2.56 22.53 0.92
C PRO A 190 -2.31 22.30 -0.57
N VAL A 191 -2.08 23.38 -1.32
CA VAL A 191 -1.63 23.39 -2.73
C VAL A 191 -0.32 22.61 -2.90
N GLY A 192 -0.27 21.66 -3.85
CA GLY A 192 0.95 20.90 -4.19
C GLY A 192 0.96 19.41 -3.79
N THR A 193 -0.17 18.85 -3.35
CA THR A 193 -0.28 17.45 -2.87
C THR A 193 -0.17 16.37 -3.95
N HIS A 194 -0.20 16.72 -5.23
CA HIS A 194 -0.20 15.75 -6.34
C HIS A 194 0.69 16.22 -7.49
N GLU A 195 2.00 16.09 -7.31
CA GLU A 195 2.94 16.23 -8.42
C GLU A 195 2.70 15.08 -9.41
N TRP A 196 1.91 15.32 -10.47
CA TRP A 196 1.62 14.34 -11.54
C TRP A 196 2.86 13.61 -12.08
N ARG A 197 4.05 14.22 -11.98
CA ARG A 197 5.33 13.60 -12.34
C ARG A 197 5.67 12.36 -11.50
N LYS A 198 5.18 12.28 -10.26
CA LYS A 198 5.39 11.17 -9.33
C LYS A 198 4.53 9.94 -9.65
N PHE A 199 3.49 10.08 -10.46
CA PHE A 199 2.69 8.93 -10.90
C PHE A 199 3.52 8.00 -11.78
N ILE A 200 3.31 6.70 -11.58
CA ILE A 200 4.10 5.65 -12.24
C ILE A 200 3.24 4.99 -13.30
N THR A 201 3.74 4.89 -14.52
CA THR A 201 3.05 4.14 -15.58
C THR A 201 3.19 2.63 -15.37
N PRO A 202 2.23 1.80 -15.84
CA PRO A 202 2.36 0.34 -15.79
C PRO A 202 3.67 -0.20 -16.41
N ALA A 203 4.15 0.45 -17.47
CA ALA A 203 5.40 0.08 -18.12
C ALA A 203 6.64 0.40 -17.25
N GLU A 204 6.62 1.51 -16.50
CA GLU A 204 7.66 1.83 -15.52
C GLU A 204 7.65 0.84 -14.37
N LEU A 205 6.49 0.59 -13.75
CA LEU A 205 6.37 -0.37 -12.66
C LEU A 205 6.84 -1.76 -13.08
N GLY A 206 6.45 -2.21 -14.28
CA GLY A 206 6.90 -3.48 -14.84
C GLY A 206 8.42 -3.54 -15.06
N ARG A 207 9.08 -2.43 -15.42
CA ARG A 207 10.56 -2.37 -15.52
C ARG A 207 11.22 -2.45 -14.15
N TYR A 208 10.71 -1.71 -13.16
CA TYR A 208 11.23 -1.73 -11.79
C TYR A 208 11.09 -3.12 -11.15
N GLY A 209 9.93 -3.76 -11.33
CA GLY A 209 9.69 -5.13 -10.89
C GLY A 209 10.70 -6.11 -11.51
N ARG A 210 10.89 -6.07 -12.84
CA ARG A 210 11.88 -6.94 -13.50
C ARG A 210 13.30 -6.75 -12.99
N SER A 211 13.73 -5.51 -12.76
CA SER A 211 15.06 -5.26 -12.19
C SER A 211 15.22 -5.81 -10.78
N ALA A 212 14.12 -5.94 -10.03
CA ALA A 212 14.07 -6.51 -8.68
C ALA A 212 13.87 -8.05 -8.65
N GLY A 213 13.90 -8.74 -9.80
CA GLY A 213 13.64 -10.18 -9.86
C GLY A 213 12.16 -10.56 -9.71
N LEU A 214 11.26 -9.59 -9.86
CA LEU A 214 9.82 -9.77 -9.81
C LEU A 214 9.23 -9.96 -11.21
N SER A 215 8.34 -10.94 -11.36
CA SER A 215 7.60 -11.19 -12.60
C SER A 215 6.14 -10.78 -12.43
N ILE A 216 5.60 -9.97 -13.35
CA ILE A 216 4.19 -9.57 -13.29
C ILE A 216 3.30 -10.79 -13.60
N GLN A 217 2.34 -11.07 -12.72
CA GLN A 217 1.37 -12.16 -12.86
C GLN A 217 0.01 -11.63 -13.31
N ALA A 218 -0.40 -10.48 -12.78
CA ALA A 218 -1.67 -9.86 -13.10
C ALA A 218 -1.58 -8.34 -12.94
N ILE A 219 -2.42 -7.63 -13.70
CA ILE A 219 -2.62 -6.18 -13.58
C ILE A 219 -4.06 -5.85 -13.93
N ALA A 220 -4.67 -4.95 -13.18
CA ALA A 220 -6.01 -4.48 -13.43
C ALA A 220 -6.15 -3.00 -13.05
N GLY A 221 -7.07 -2.31 -13.70
CA GLY A 221 -7.53 -0.99 -13.29
C GLY A 221 -8.75 -1.11 -12.38
N MET A 222 -9.00 -0.06 -11.60
CA MET A 222 -10.14 0.04 -10.71
C MET A 222 -11.01 1.21 -11.18
N VAL A 223 -12.27 0.93 -11.50
CA VAL A 223 -13.21 1.95 -11.98
C VAL A 223 -14.48 1.97 -11.14
N PRO A 224 -15.11 3.14 -10.94
CA PRO A 224 -16.43 3.22 -10.33
C PRO A 224 -17.47 2.40 -11.09
N SER A 225 -18.45 1.91 -10.35
CA SER A 225 -19.60 1.14 -10.82
C SER A 225 -20.84 1.54 -10.01
N LEU A 226 -22.02 1.04 -10.41
CA LEU A 226 -23.28 1.37 -9.73
C LEU A 226 -23.32 0.93 -8.26
N THR A 227 -22.57 -0.11 -7.89
CA THR A 227 -22.58 -0.72 -6.56
C THR A 227 -21.26 -0.54 -5.81
N GLY A 228 -20.40 0.40 -6.22
CA GLY A 228 -19.07 0.59 -5.64
C GLY A 228 -17.99 0.61 -6.72
N TRP A 229 -16.95 -0.19 -6.57
CA TRP A 229 -15.83 -0.27 -7.52
C TRP A 229 -15.75 -1.64 -8.18
N LYS A 230 -15.29 -1.68 -9.42
CA LYS A 230 -15.05 -2.93 -10.15
C LYS A 230 -13.69 -2.99 -10.82
N GLU A 231 -13.20 -4.22 -10.96
CA GLU A 231 -12.02 -4.54 -11.75
C GLU A 231 -12.26 -4.20 -13.24
N SER A 232 -11.23 -3.68 -13.90
CA SER A 232 -11.29 -3.25 -15.29
C SER A 232 -9.97 -3.53 -16.02
N ARG A 233 -10.03 -3.68 -17.33
CA ARG A 233 -8.84 -3.68 -18.20
C ARG A 233 -8.34 -2.28 -18.50
N ASN A 234 -9.13 -1.25 -18.20
CA ASN A 234 -8.74 0.15 -18.40
C ASN A 234 -7.79 0.59 -17.27
N LEU A 235 -6.53 0.87 -17.61
CA LEU A 235 -5.50 1.31 -16.67
C LEU A 235 -5.32 2.84 -16.65
N ASP A 236 -6.15 3.62 -17.33
CA ASP A 236 -5.90 5.02 -17.64
C ASP A 236 -5.75 5.91 -16.40
N VAL A 237 -6.39 5.54 -15.28
CA VAL A 237 -6.47 6.40 -14.09
C VAL A 237 -5.64 5.85 -12.95
N ASN A 238 -5.80 4.56 -12.66
CA ASN A 238 -5.13 3.84 -11.59
C ASN A 238 -4.97 2.39 -12.01
N TYR A 239 -4.16 1.66 -11.26
CA TYR A 239 -4.03 0.22 -11.43
C TYR A 239 -3.52 -0.44 -10.15
N ILE A 240 -3.77 -1.74 -10.07
CA ILE A 240 -3.22 -2.67 -9.10
C ILE A 240 -2.52 -3.79 -9.86
N ALA A 241 -1.33 -4.18 -9.41
CA ALA A 241 -0.51 -5.20 -10.04
C ALA A 241 -0.04 -6.22 -8.99
N ALA A 242 -0.03 -7.48 -9.40
CA ALA A 242 0.50 -8.60 -8.63
C ALA A 242 1.76 -9.10 -9.33
N PHE A 243 2.84 -9.17 -8.56
CA PHE A 243 4.11 -9.71 -8.98
C PHE A 243 4.43 -10.96 -8.18
N ARG A 244 5.17 -11.87 -8.80
CA ARG A 244 5.73 -13.04 -8.13
C ARG A 244 7.24 -12.93 -8.07
N LYS A 245 7.80 -13.14 -6.88
CA LYS A 245 9.25 -13.26 -6.69
C LYS A 245 9.72 -14.59 -7.28
N SER A 246 10.75 -14.50 -8.11
CA SER A 246 11.39 -15.66 -8.73
C SER A 246 12.11 -16.51 -7.69
#